data_AF-A0A2G8L8E7-F1
#
_entry.id   AF-A0A2G8L8E7-F1
#
_cell.length_a   1.000
_cell.length_b   1.000
_cell.length_c   1.000
_cell.angle_alpha   90.00
_cell.angle_beta   90.00
_cell.angle_gamma   90.00
#
_symmetry.space_group_name_H-M   'P 1'
#
loop_
_entity.id
_entity.type
_entity.pdbx_description
1 polymer ?
#
loop_
_entity_poly.entity_id
_entity_poly.type
_entity_poly.pdbx_seq_one_letter_code
_entity_poly.pdbx_strand_id
1 'polypeptide(L)'
;MSVLKWFTELPEKNRLSFLVFDIVDFYPSITEDLLNKSLAWAKKYSPIRKIDHETIIHARRSVLYDHDGKPWVKRDTTKEFDVTMGAYDGAEICELVGLHILHQLEAKLEVASVGLYRDDGLAVMRGYSGRQADRTRKELVKIFQAHGLNITAQTNLKSTNFLDTTLDLESGTHKPYRKPNDEPLYIHVKSNHPPTITKHIPTAIEKRIRELSSNERVFSTAAPPYNAALKKSGYERTISYDDGGAPTTPKKKRKNRQRKITWFNPPFSRNVETNVGSQFLKLIDRHFPRESKLRKIFNRNTMKVSYSCMKNMDSIIKSHNARIMRQNNTTTNATKSCNCRDKGACPLRGECLADSIVYEATVPSGSDSRSYVGLTGGDFKSRYRNHTKSFRNKKYEKETELSKHIWALKSKGRDYTIEWNILKQSDTHQRESGSCNLCMEEKLAIIQSKDRCINKRTELLSHCRHGNRKHTRLKPR
;
A
#
# COMPACT_ATOMS: atom_id res chain seq x y z
N MET A 1 -2.87 -22.75 -7.50
CA MET A 1 -1.88 -23.79 -7.85
C MET A 1 -0.98 -23.18 -8.93
N SER A 2 0.36 -23.37 -8.93
CA SER A 2 1.19 -22.79 -10.01
C SER A 2 1.05 -23.61 -11.29
N VAL A 3 1.14 -22.96 -12.45
CA VAL A 3 1.08 -23.60 -13.77
C VAL A 3 2.12 -24.71 -13.90
N LEU A 4 3.35 -24.48 -13.40
CA LEU A 4 4.41 -25.50 -13.44
C LEU A 4 4.08 -26.72 -12.60
N LYS A 5 3.50 -26.53 -11.41
CA LYS A 5 3.06 -27.65 -10.58
C LYS A 5 1.97 -28.46 -11.28
N TRP A 6 0.96 -27.76 -11.82
CA TRP A 6 -0.11 -28.37 -12.60
C TRP A 6 0.44 -29.17 -13.79
N PHE A 7 1.35 -28.58 -14.57
CA PHE A 7 1.96 -29.24 -15.72
C PHE A 7 2.74 -30.50 -15.31
N THR A 8 3.56 -30.42 -14.27
CA THR A 8 4.34 -31.57 -13.77
C THR A 8 3.43 -32.71 -13.33
N GLU A 9 2.28 -32.41 -12.72
CA GLU A 9 1.31 -33.39 -12.22
C GLU A 9 0.46 -34.04 -13.34
N LEU A 10 0.51 -33.57 -14.60
CA LEU A 10 -0.25 -34.16 -15.71
C LEU A 10 0.21 -35.61 -16.00
N PRO A 11 -0.71 -36.61 -15.99
CA PRO A 11 -0.37 -37.99 -16.29
C PRO A 11 -0.45 -38.30 -17.80
N GLU A 12 0.41 -39.20 -18.27
CA GLU A 12 0.51 -39.63 -19.67
C GLU A 12 0.62 -38.46 -20.66
N LYS A 13 1.58 -37.55 -20.45
CA LYS A 13 1.74 -36.31 -21.24
C LYS A 13 1.82 -36.55 -22.76
N ASN A 14 2.37 -37.68 -23.18
CA ASN A 14 2.41 -38.11 -24.58
C ASN A 14 1.02 -38.23 -25.25
N ARG A 15 -0.02 -38.59 -24.48
CA ARG A 15 -1.42 -38.71 -24.94
C ARG A 15 -2.20 -37.40 -24.87
N LEU A 16 -1.55 -36.32 -24.40
CA LEU A 16 -2.18 -35.02 -24.22
C LEU A 16 -1.90 -34.09 -25.41
N SER A 17 -2.75 -33.10 -25.57
CA SER A 17 -2.49 -31.93 -26.40
C SER A 17 -3.06 -30.69 -25.72
N PHE A 18 -2.43 -29.55 -25.95
CA PHE A 18 -2.90 -28.27 -25.46
C PHE A 18 -3.96 -27.67 -26.38
N LEU A 19 -4.89 -26.98 -25.73
CA LEU A 19 -5.75 -25.97 -26.31
C LEU A 19 -5.38 -24.65 -25.61
N VAL A 20 -4.96 -23.66 -26.37
CA VAL A 20 -4.56 -22.34 -25.84
C VAL A 20 -5.50 -21.31 -26.43
N PHE A 21 -5.94 -20.36 -25.62
CA PHE A 21 -6.84 -19.31 -26.05
C PHE A 21 -6.52 -18.00 -25.36
N ASP A 22 -6.85 -16.90 -26.01
CA ASP A 22 -6.60 -15.54 -25.52
C ASP A 22 -7.86 -14.70 -25.73
N ILE A 23 -8.28 -13.98 -24.68
CA ILE A 23 -9.45 -13.11 -24.73
C ILE A 23 -9.07 -11.76 -25.32
N VAL A 24 -9.65 -11.46 -26.47
CA VAL A 24 -9.39 -10.21 -27.20
C VAL A 24 -9.93 -9.04 -26.39
N ASP A 25 -9.05 -8.08 -26.08
CA ASP A 25 -9.38 -6.85 -25.38
C ASP A 25 -10.20 -7.10 -24.10
N PHE A 26 -9.76 -8.03 -23.25
CA PHE A 26 -10.60 -8.57 -22.17
C PHE A 26 -11.21 -7.49 -21.26
N TYR A 27 -10.38 -6.60 -20.70
CA TYR A 27 -10.80 -5.53 -19.78
C TYR A 27 -11.92 -4.67 -20.38
N PRO A 28 -11.69 -3.96 -21.50
CA PRO A 28 -12.72 -3.12 -22.08
C PRO A 28 -13.90 -3.95 -22.62
N SER A 29 -13.73 -5.23 -22.96
CA SER A 29 -14.83 -6.09 -23.46
C SER A 29 -15.80 -6.55 -22.36
N ILE A 30 -15.47 -6.39 -21.08
CA ILE A 30 -16.42 -6.69 -20.00
C ILE A 30 -17.58 -5.72 -20.07
N THR A 31 -18.80 -6.26 -20.20
CA THR A 31 -20.04 -5.48 -20.20
C THR A 31 -20.64 -5.38 -18.79
N GLU A 32 -21.50 -4.38 -18.59
CA GLU A 32 -22.27 -4.25 -17.34
C GLU A 32 -23.10 -5.51 -17.06
N ASP A 33 -23.68 -6.13 -18.11
CA ASP A 33 -24.44 -7.38 -18.00
C ASP A 33 -23.55 -8.56 -17.55
N LEU A 34 -22.39 -8.74 -18.18
CA LEU A 34 -21.43 -9.79 -17.80
C LEU A 34 -20.94 -9.62 -16.35
N LEU A 35 -20.64 -8.39 -15.94
CA LEU A 35 -20.24 -8.11 -14.56
C LEU A 35 -21.38 -8.44 -13.57
N ASN A 36 -22.61 -8.04 -13.88
CA ASN A 36 -23.76 -8.36 -13.03
C ASN A 36 -24.02 -9.87 -12.91
N LYS A 37 -23.89 -10.62 -14.01
CA LYS A 37 -23.98 -12.10 -14.01
C LYS A 37 -22.88 -12.71 -13.14
N SER A 38 -21.65 -12.19 -13.25
CA SER A 38 -20.50 -12.67 -12.47
C SER A 38 -20.67 -12.38 -10.98
N LEU A 39 -21.18 -11.20 -10.60
CA LEU A 39 -21.51 -10.84 -9.22
C LEU A 39 -22.65 -11.71 -8.67
N ALA A 40 -23.68 -11.99 -9.47
CA ALA A 40 -24.77 -12.89 -9.07
C ALA A 40 -24.27 -14.34 -8.85
N TRP A 41 -23.33 -14.80 -9.66
CA TRP A 41 -22.65 -16.07 -9.44
C TRP A 41 -21.81 -16.07 -8.16
N ALA A 42 -20.99 -15.03 -7.92
CA ALA A 42 -20.13 -14.95 -6.74
C ALA A 42 -20.92 -14.85 -5.43
N LYS A 43 -22.13 -14.26 -5.44
CA LYS A 43 -23.05 -14.24 -4.29
C LYS A 43 -23.37 -15.62 -3.72
N LYS A 44 -23.23 -16.69 -4.52
CA LYS A 44 -23.43 -18.07 -4.08
C LYS A 44 -22.33 -18.57 -3.12
N TYR A 45 -21.15 -17.95 -3.16
CA TYR A 45 -19.96 -18.36 -2.40
C TYR A 45 -19.56 -17.36 -1.33
N SER A 46 -19.87 -16.08 -1.53
CA SER A 46 -19.53 -15.00 -0.60
C SER A 46 -20.67 -13.98 -0.50
N PRO A 47 -21.03 -13.51 0.71
CA PRO A 47 -22.07 -12.50 0.86
C PRO A 47 -21.61 -11.16 0.24
N ILE A 48 -22.33 -10.72 -0.79
CA ILE A 48 -22.15 -9.40 -1.40
C ILE A 48 -23.40 -8.57 -1.08
N ARG A 49 -23.25 -7.58 -0.19
CA ARG A 49 -24.37 -6.71 0.21
C ARG A 49 -24.79 -5.86 -0.98
N LYS A 50 -26.06 -5.42 -0.97
CA LYS A 50 -26.60 -4.53 -2.01
C LYS A 50 -25.74 -3.28 -2.21
N ILE A 51 -25.29 -2.66 -1.11
CA ILE A 51 -24.43 -1.48 -1.16
C ILE A 51 -23.06 -1.77 -1.80
N ASP A 52 -22.48 -2.95 -1.58
CA ASP A 52 -21.20 -3.32 -2.17
C ASP A 52 -21.35 -3.52 -3.67
N HIS A 53 -22.42 -4.19 -4.10
CA HIS A 53 -22.78 -4.36 -5.51
C HIS A 53 -22.97 -2.99 -6.19
N GLU A 54 -23.80 -2.12 -5.61
CA GLU A 54 -24.04 -0.78 -6.14
C GLU A 54 -22.75 0.05 -6.21
N THR A 55 -21.88 -0.07 -5.20
CA THR A 55 -20.58 0.61 -5.18
C THR A 55 -19.66 0.10 -6.30
N ILE A 56 -19.60 -1.21 -6.53
CA ILE A 56 -18.80 -1.82 -7.61
C ILE A 56 -19.28 -1.28 -8.96
N ILE A 57 -20.59 -1.28 -9.22
CA ILE A 57 -21.15 -0.78 -10.48
C ILE A 57 -20.92 0.73 -10.62
N HIS A 58 -21.12 1.50 -9.55
CA HIS A 58 -20.87 2.94 -9.56
C HIS A 58 -19.40 3.29 -9.84
N ALA A 59 -18.47 2.48 -9.35
CA ALA A 59 -17.04 2.65 -9.59
C ALA A 59 -16.63 2.38 -11.05
N ARG A 60 -17.53 1.88 -11.92
CA ARG A 60 -17.31 1.73 -13.36
C ARG A 60 -17.70 2.96 -14.17
N ARG A 61 -18.22 4.02 -13.52
CA ARG A 61 -18.50 5.29 -14.20
C ARG A 61 -17.20 6.00 -14.58
N SER A 62 -17.17 6.57 -15.78
CA SER A 62 -16.02 7.35 -16.23
C SER A 62 -15.73 8.53 -15.28
N VAL A 63 -14.46 8.66 -14.93
CA VAL A 63 -13.94 9.76 -14.10
C VAL A 63 -12.99 10.68 -14.89
N LEU A 64 -12.81 10.40 -16.18
CA LEU A 64 -12.02 11.21 -17.09
C LEU A 64 -12.94 12.19 -17.80
N TYR A 65 -12.66 13.48 -17.68
CA TYR A 65 -13.42 14.56 -18.31
C TYR A 65 -12.48 15.36 -19.21
N ASP A 66 -12.97 15.81 -20.36
CA ASP A 66 -12.25 16.77 -21.19
C ASP A 66 -12.24 18.19 -20.58
N HIS A 67 -11.60 19.14 -21.25
CA HIS A 67 -11.53 20.52 -20.80
C HIS A 67 -12.89 21.22 -20.74
N ASP A 68 -13.86 20.73 -21.50
CA ASP A 68 -15.23 21.24 -21.54
C ASP A 68 -16.14 20.54 -20.50
N GLY A 69 -15.59 19.66 -19.68
CA GLY A 69 -16.31 18.92 -18.65
C GLY A 69 -17.16 17.77 -19.18
N LYS A 70 -16.94 17.30 -20.41
CA LYS A 70 -17.61 16.11 -20.96
C LYS A 70 -16.86 14.84 -20.55
N PRO A 71 -17.56 13.81 -20.05
CA PRO A 71 -16.92 12.56 -19.69
C PRO A 71 -16.40 11.84 -20.93
N TRP A 72 -15.20 11.29 -20.84
CA TRP A 72 -14.66 10.34 -21.79
C TRP A 72 -15.43 9.03 -21.64
N VAL A 73 -16.29 8.72 -22.61
CA VAL A 73 -17.05 7.47 -22.66
C VAL A 73 -16.46 6.56 -23.71
N LYS A 74 -16.57 5.24 -23.48
CA LYS A 74 -16.13 4.24 -24.45
C LYS A 74 -16.92 4.40 -25.75
N ARG A 75 -16.24 4.23 -26.89
CA ARG A 75 -16.84 4.28 -28.23
C ARG A 75 -17.98 3.26 -28.31
N ASP A 76 -19.11 3.66 -28.88
CA ASP A 76 -20.32 2.85 -29.10
C ASP A 76 -21.12 2.44 -27.84
N THR A 77 -20.86 3.09 -26.70
CA THR A 77 -21.70 2.95 -25.50
C THR A 77 -22.32 4.28 -25.09
N THR A 78 -23.65 4.28 -24.87
CA THR A 78 -24.39 5.42 -24.30
C THR A 78 -24.31 5.50 -22.79
N LYS A 79 -23.72 4.47 -22.16
CA LYS A 79 -23.53 4.38 -20.71
C LYS A 79 -22.08 4.70 -20.36
N GLU A 80 -21.88 5.42 -19.27
CA GLU A 80 -20.56 5.74 -18.71
C GLU A 80 -19.83 4.51 -18.11
N PHE A 81 -20.19 3.27 -18.48
CA PHE A 81 -19.63 2.05 -17.91
C PHE A 81 -18.31 1.66 -18.60
N ASP A 82 -17.25 1.48 -17.82
CA ASP A 82 -15.98 0.96 -18.30
C ASP A 82 -15.22 0.17 -17.23
N VAL A 83 -14.47 -0.85 -17.67
CA VAL A 83 -13.53 -1.61 -16.85
C VAL A 83 -12.14 -1.36 -17.43
N THR A 84 -11.46 -0.34 -16.91
CA THR A 84 -10.16 0.07 -17.44
C THR A 84 -9.01 -0.76 -16.89
N MET A 85 -8.08 -1.10 -17.78
CA MET A 85 -6.80 -1.68 -17.37
C MET A 85 -6.00 -0.62 -16.59
N GLY A 86 -5.71 -0.90 -15.31
CA GLY A 86 -5.03 0.04 -14.41
C GLY A 86 -5.95 0.78 -13.45
N ALA A 87 -7.27 0.60 -13.53
CA ALA A 87 -8.16 0.94 -12.42
C ALA A 87 -7.73 0.19 -11.16
N TYR A 88 -7.93 0.83 -10.00
CA TYR A 88 -7.49 0.29 -8.71
C TYR A 88 -8.01 -1.13 -8.44
N ASP A 89 -9.22 -1.43 -8.88
CA ASP A 89 -9.92 -2.70 -8.73
C ASP A 89 -10.16 -3.41 -10.09
N GLY A 90 -9.54 -2.93 -11.17
CA GLY A 90 -9.78 -3.47 -12.51
C GLY A 90 -9.36 -4.93 -12.64
N ALA A 91 -8.24 -5.30 -12.01
CA ALA A 91 -7.74 -6.67 -12.01
C ALA A 91 -8.68 -7.61 -11.25
N GLU A 92 -9.20 -7.18 -10.10
CA GLU A 92 -10.14 -7.92 -9.27
C GLU A 92 -11.46 -8.20 -10.02
N ILE A 93 -11.93 -7.24 -10.82
CA ILE A 93 -13.11 -7.43 -11.67
C ILE A 93 -12.83 -8.45 -12.77
N CYS A 94 -11.68 -8.37 -13.44
CA CYS A 94 -11.29 -9.36 -14.45
C CYS A 94 -11.12 -10.76 -13.86
N GLU A 95 -10.54 -10.89 -12.67
CA GLU A 95 -10.45 -12.17 -11.96
C GLU A 95 -11.85 -12.73 -11.62
N LEU A 96 -12.76 -11.90 -11.11
CA LEU A 96 -14.14 -12.30 -10.82
C LEU A 96 -14.86 -12.83 -12.08
N VAL A 97 -14.79 -12.08 -13.19
CA VAL A 97 -15.40 -12.46 -14.47
C VAL A 97 -14.73 -13.70 -15.03
N GLY A 98 -13.40 -13.77 -14.97
CA GLY A 98 -12.62 -14.92 -15.40
C GLY A 98 -12.97 -16.19 -14.63
N LEU A 99 -13.13 -16.11 -13.31
CA LEU A 99 -13.58 -17.23 -12.47
C LEU A 99 -15.00 -17.68 -12.80
N HIS A 100 -15.91 -16.73 -13.07
CA HIS A 100 -17.27 -17.06 -13.50
C HIS A 100 -17.27 -17.83 -14.83
N ILE A 101 -16.46 -17.40 -15.79
CA ILE A 101 -16.34 -18.08 -17.09
C ILE A 101 -15.65 -19.44 -16.92
N LEU A 102 -14.57 -19.51 -16.14
CA LEU A 102 -13.85 -20.75 -15.86
C LEU A 102 -14.77 -21.82 -15.28
N HIS A 103 -15.65 -21.45 -14.36
CA HIS A 103 -16.68 -22.36 -13.83
C HIS A 103 -17.59 -22.92 -14.92
N GLN A 104 -17.94 -22.13 -15.94
CA GLN A 104 -18.72 -22.62 -17.08
C GLN A 104 -17.89 -23.49 -18.03
N LEU A 105 -16.60 -23.19 -18.19
CA LEU A 105 -15.70 -24.02 -18.98
C LEU A 105 -15.53 -25.40 -18.35
N GLU A 106 -15.31 -25.48 -17.03
CA GLU A 106 -15.22 -26.76 -16.31
C GLU A 106 -16.51 -27.58 -16.43
N ALA A 107 -17.67 -26.93 -16.49
CA ALA A 107 -18.96 -27.61 -16.57
C ALA A 107 -19.33 -28.08 -17.99
N LYS A 108 -18.87 -27.37 -19.03
CA LYS A 108 -19.31 -27.59 -20.43
C LYS A 108 -18.23 -28.15 -21.34
N LEU A 109 -16.98 -27.84 -21.08
CA LEU A 109 -15.88 -28.23 -21.95
C LEU A 109 -15.35 -29.61 -21.51
N GLU A 110 -15.42 -30.60 -22.40
CA GLU A 110 -15.04 -32.00 -22.11
C GLU A 110 -13.50 -32.22 -22.04
N VAL A 111 -12.75 -31.29 -21.45
CA VAL A 111 -11.29 -31.34 -21.36
C VAL A 111 -10.82 -31.97 -20.05
N ALA A 112 -9.57 -32.47 -20.03
CA ALA A 112 -8.98 -33.05 -18.83
C ALA A 112 -8.70 -32.00 -17.75
N SER A 113 -8.36 -30.78 -18.16
CA SER A 113 -8.14 -29.64 -17.28
C SER A 113 -8.23 -28.35 -18.08
N VAL A 114 -8.70 -27.27 -17.45
CA VAL A 114 -8.71 -25.91 -17.99
C VAL A 114 -8.32 -24.92 -16.91
N GLY A 115 -7.62 -23.85 -17.31
CA GLY A 115 -7.24 -22.74 -16.45
C GLY A 115 -7.27 -21.44 -17.23
N LEU A 116 -7.38 -20.35 -16.49
CA LEU A 116 -7.41 -18.99 -17.01
C LEU A 116 -6.55 -18.10 -16.09
N TYR A 117 -5.69 -17.29 -16.69
CA TYR A 117 -4.95 -16.22 -16.03
C TYR A 117 -5.29 -14.91 -16.74
N ARG A 118 -6.26 -14.19 -16.18
CA ARG A 118 -6.86 -13.01 -16.83
C ARG A 118 -7.35 -13.32 -18.25
N ASP A 119 -6.69 -12.78 -19.26
CA ASP A 119 -6.95 -12.95 -20.69
C ASP A 119 -6.37 -14.26 -21.26
N ASP A 120 -5.28 -14.78 -20.68
CA ASP A 120 -4.58 -15.98 -21.15
C ASP A 120 -5.24 -17.27 -20.63
N GLY A 121 -5.71 -18.12 -21.54
CA GLY A 121 -6.36 -19.40 -21.25
C GLY A 121 -5.58 -20.62 -21.72
N LEU A 122 -5.59 -21.68 -20.92
CA LEU A 122 -4.92 -22.94 -21.22
C LEU A 122 -5.75 -24.15 -20.80
N ALA A 123 -5.93 -25.09 -21.71
CA ALA A 123 -6.61 -26.35 -21.46
C ALA A 123 -5.81 -27.54 -22.01
N VAL A 124 -6.11 -28.73 -21.49
CA VAL A 124 -5.47 -29.99 -21.85
C VAL A 124 -6.53 -30.98 -22.31
N MET A 125 -6.36 -31.50 -23.52
CA MET A 125 -7.21 -32.52 -24.12
C MET A 125 -6.47 -33.87 -24.10
N ARG A 126 -7.17 -34.97 -23.82
CA ARG A 126 -6.58 -36.33 -23.75
C ARG A 126 -7.11 -37.20 -24.87
N GLY A 127 -6.22 -37.64 -25.76
CA GLY A 127 -6.56 -38.58 -26.84
C GLY A 127 -7.49 -38.03 -27.91
N TYR A 128 -7.56 -36.70 -28.06
CA TYR A 128 -8.44 -36.07 -29.04
C TYR A 128 -7.86 -36.19 -30.45
N SER A 129 -8.70 -36.58 -31.40
CA SER A 129 -8.43 -36.42 -32.83
C SER A 129 -8.53 -34.95 -33.25
N GLY A 130 -7.96 -34.60 -34.41
CA GLY A 130 -8.03 -33.25 -34.96
C GLY A 130 -9.46 -32.69 -35.05
N ARG A 131 -10.42 -33.54 -35.41
CA ARG A 131 -11.84 -33.17 -35.51
C ARG A 131 -12.49 -32.91 -34.14
N GLN A 132 -12.17 -33.71 -33.12
CA GLN A 132 -12.67 -33.51 -31.76
C GLN A 132 -12.12 -32.22 -31.15
N ALA A 133 -10.83 -31.95 -31.37
CA ALA A 133 -10.20 -30.72 -30.92
C ALA A 133 -10.80 -29.46 -31.57
N ASP A 134 -11.06 -29.46 -32.88
CA ASP A 134 -11.73 -28.33 -33.55
C ASP A 134 -13.18 -28.16 -33.07
N ARG A 135 -13.90 -29.25 -32.80
CA ARG A 135 -15.25 -29.17 -32.21
C ARG A 135 -15.20 -28.48 -30.84
N THR A 136 -14.24 -28.85 -30.01
CA THR A 136 -14.01 -28.28 -28.67
C THR A 136 -13.62 -26.81 -28.75
N ARG A 137 -12.77 -26.44 -29.72
CA ARG A 137 -12.44 -25.03 -30.01
C ARG A 137 -13.69 -24.22 -30.37
N LYS A 138 -14.57 -24.76 -31.21
CA LYS A 138 -15.82 -24.09 -31.60
C LYS A 138 -16.77 -23.94 -30.42
N GLU A 139 -16.85 -24.94 -29.54
CA GLU A 139 -17.63 -24.86 -28.31
C GLU A 139 -17.08 -23.80 -27.35
N LEU A 140 -15.77 -23.77 -27.16
CA LEU A 140 -15.09 -22.72 -26.39
C LEU A 140 -15.45 -21.32 -26.91
N VAL A 141 -15.35 -21.10 -28.23
CA VAL A 141 -15.73 -19.83 -28.86
C VAL A 141 -17.19 -19.48 -28.59
N LYS A 142 -18.11 -20.45 -28.68
CA LYS A 142 -19.53 -20.22 -28.37
C LYS A 142 -19.76 -19.82 -26.91
N ILE A 143 -19.04 -20.43 -25.97
CA ILE A 143 -19.16 -20.08 -24.54
C ILE A 143 -18.74 -18.62 -24.30
N PHE A 144 -17.63 -18.18 -24.89
CA PHE A 144 -17.19 -16.78 -24.77
C PHE A 144 -18.13 -15.80 -25.49
N GLN A 145 -18.61 -16.16 -26.68
CA GLN A 145 -19.58 -15.34 -27.42
C GLN A 145 -20.90 -15.14 -26.67
N ALA A 146 -21.35 -16.14 -25.90
CA ALA A 146 -22.55 -16.02 -25.06
C ALA A 146 -22.39 -14.96 -23.94
N HIS A 147 -21.15 -14.58 -23.62
CA HIS A 147 -20.80 -13.51 -22.69
C HIS A 147 -20.40 -12.21 -23.38
N GLY A 148 -20.52 -12.13 -24.71
CA GLY A 148 -20.12 -10.97 -25.50
C GLY A 148 -18.60 -10.81 -25.62
N LEU A 149 -17.83 -11.87 -25.36
CA LEU A 149 -16.36 -11.88 -25.45
C LEU A 149 -15.91 -12.58 -26.73
N ASN A 150 -14.83 -12.06 -27.32
CA ASN A 150 -14.15 -12.69 -28.44
C ASN A 150 -12.85 -13.33 -27.97
N ILE A 151 -12.49 -14.47 -28.56
CA ILE A 151 -11.24 -15.15 -28.25
C ILE A 151 -10.50 -15.55 -29.53
N THR A 152 -9.18 -15.63 -29.44
CA THR A 152 -8.37 -16.43 -30.36
C THR A 152 -8.10 -17.79 -29.71
N ALA A 153 -8.03 -18.87 -30.49
CA ALA A 153 -7.81 -20.21 -29.94
C ALA A 153 -7.04 -21.11 -30.92
N GLN A 154 -6.08 -21.84 -30.39
CA GLN A 154 -5.28 -22.84 -31.07
C GLN A 154 -5.39 -24.19 -30.36
N THR A 155 -5.38 -25.28 -31.12
CA THR A 155 -5.62 -26.64 -30.61
C THR A 155 -4.62 -27.64 -31.15
N ASN A 156 -4.55 -28.81 -30.51
CA ASN A 156 -3.65 -29.91 -30.88
C ASN A 156 -2.17 -29.55 -30.76
N LEU A 157 -1.84 -28.62 -29.88
CA LEU A 157 -0.46 -28.21 -29.67
C LEU A 157 0.25 -29.21 -28.74
N LYS A 158 1.47 -29.60 -29.09
CA LYS A 158 2.33 -30.41 -28.23
C LYS A 158 3.24 -29.57 -27.34
N SER A 159 3.51 -28.35 -27.78
CA SER A 159 4.30 -27.36 -27.06
C SER A 159 3.58 -26.01 -27.12
N THR A 160 3.57 -25.25 -26.03
CA THR A 160 2.96 -23.92 -25.99
C THR A 160 3.64 -22.98 -25.01
N ASN A 161 3.51 -21.68 -25.25
CA ASN A 161 3.93 -20.64 -24.32
C ASN A 161 2.73 -20.22 -23.48
N PHE A 162 2.91 -20.12 -22.16
CA PHE A 162 1.91 -19.61 -21.23
C PHE A 162 2.62 -18.81 -20.14
N LEU A 163 2.27 -17.53 -19.99
CA LEU A 163 2.98 -16.59 -19.13
C LEU A 163 4.48 -16.50 -19.47
N ASP A 164 5.36 -16.77 -18.50
CA ASP A 164 6.81 -16.74 -18.65
C ASP A 164 7.44 -18.13 -18.83
N THR A 165 6.66 -19.13 -19.27
CA THR A 165 7.16 -20.48 -19.54
C THR A 165 6.68 -21.07 -20.87
N THR A 166 7.54 -21.88 -21.50
CA THR A 166 7.16 -22.81 -22.57
C THR A 166 6.97 -24.18 -21.94
N LEU A 167 5.83 -24.81 -22.18
CA LEU A 167 5.47 -26.16 -21.72
C LEU A 167 5.51 -27.13 -22.89
N ASP A 168 6.12 -28.30 -22.70
CA ASP A 168 6.32 -29.29 -23.76
C ASP A 168 5.86 -30.68 -23.33
N LEU A 169 4.76 -31.17 -23.92
CA LEU A 169 4.15 -32.45 -23.54
C LEU A 169 4.91 -33.67 -24.05
N GLU A 170 5.71 -33.53 -25.10
CA GLU A 170 6.48 -34.65 -25.69
C GLU A 170 7.67 -35.01 -24.82
N SER A 171 8.45 -34.00 -24.44
CA SER A 171 9.58 -34.16 -23.52
C SER A 171 9.16 -34.20 -22.05
N GLY A 172 7.97 -33.69 -21.72
CA GLY A 172 7.52 -33.46 -20.35
C GLY A 172 8.28 -32.35 -19.63
N THR A 173 9.01 -31.50 -20.37
CA THR A 173 9.83 -30.42 -19.82
C THR A 173 9.15 -29.06 -19.97
N HIS A 174 9.60 -28.11 -19.17
CA HIS A 174 9.24 -26.71 -19.22
C HIS A 174 10.51 -25.85 -19.17
N LYS A 175 10.46 -24.69 -19.83
CA LYS A 175 11.59 -23.75 -19.92
C LYS A 175 11.11 -22.30 -19.79
N PRO A 176 12.00 -21.36 -19.43
CA PRO A 176 11.67 -19.94 -19.47
C PRO A 176 11.28 -19.50 -20.89
N TYR A 177 10.19 -18.74 -21.00
CA TYR A 177 9.77 -18.11 -22.24
C TYR A 177 9.97 -16.59 -22.18
N ARG A 178 10.35 -16.01 -23.31
CA ARG A 178 10.47 -14.57 -23.51
C ARG A 178 9.89 -14.23 -24.87
N LYS A 179 9.20 -13.08 -24.95
CA LYS A 179 8.70 -12.59 -26.24
C LYS A 179 9.88 -12.31 -27.17
N PRO A 180 9.73 -12.54 -28.49
CA PRO A 180 10.75 -12.17 -29.47
C PRO A 180 11.11 -10.69 -29.34
N ASN A 181 12.39 -10.35 -29.49
CA ASN A 181 12.93 -8.98 -29.41
C ASN A 181 12.82 -8.29 -28.05
N ASP A 182 12.33 -8.95 -27.01
CA ASP A 182 12.48 -8.46 -25.65
C ASP A 182 13.94 -8.68 -25.20
N GLU A 183 14.62 -7.65 -24.71
CA GLU A 183 15.95 -7.74 -24.09
C GLU A 183 15.84 -7.50 -22.59
N PRO A 184 16.44 -8.35 -21.72
CA PRO A 184 16.34 -8.13 -20.29
C PRO A 184 17.11 -6.86 -19.92
N LEU A 185 16.44 -5.95 -19.21
CA LEU A 185 17.06 -4.74 -18.68
C LEU A 185 17.12 -4.83 -17.16
N TYR A 186 18.32 -4.71 -16.60
CA TYR A 186 18.50 -4.68 -15.16
C TYR A 186 19.01 -3.34 -14.67
N ILE A 187 18.75 -3.10 -13.39
CA ILE A 187 19.30 -1.96 -12.68
C ILE A 187 20.82 -2.11 -12.62
N HIS A 188 21.54 -1.14 -13.21
CA HIS A 188 23.00 -1.14 -13.21
C HIS A 188 23.56 -1.13 -11.78
N VAL A 189 24.63 -1.88 -11.52
CA VAL A 189 25.32 -1.91 -10.21
C VAL A 189 25.74 -0.52 -9.68
N LYS A 190 26.00 0.45 -10.59
CA LYS A 190 26.38 1.83 -10.27
C LYS A 190 25.17 2.77 -10.13
N SER A 191 23.95 2.28 -10.26
CA SER A 191 22.76 3.12 -10.11
C SER A 191 22.56 3.59 -8.66
N ASN A 192 21.79 4.66 -8.48
CA ASN A 192 21.48 5.19 -7.15
C ASN A 192 20.34 4.42 -6.46
N HIS A 193 20.57 3.14 -6.18
CA HIS A 193 19.63 2.24 -5.51
C HIS A 193 20.23 1.64 -4.24
N PRO A 194 19.40 1.27 -3.25
CA PRO A 194 19.85 0.55 -2.07
C PRO A 194 20.75 -0.65 -2.45
N PRO A 195 21.94 -0.80 -1.83
CA PRO A 195 22.88 -1.87 -2.18
C PRO A 195 22.29 -3.27 -2.01
N THR A 196 21.35 -3.44 -1.08
CA THR A 196 20.62 -4.70 -0.89
C THR A 196 19.85 -5.10 -2.15
N ILE A 197 19.26 -4.14 -2.87
CA ILE A 197 18.52 -4.41 -4.11
C ILE A 197 19.50 -4.82 -5.20
N THR A 198 20.52 -4.00 -5.48
CA THR A 198 21.49 -4.28 -6.56
C THR A 198 22.22 -5.60 -6.33
N LYS A 199 22.67 -5.88 -5.10
CA LYS A 199 23.32 -7.16 -4.76
C LYS A 199 22.41 -8.38 -4.91
N HIS A 200 21.10 -8.22 -4.73
CA HIS A 200 20.15 -9.34 -4.78
C HIS A 200 19.66 -9.65 -6.21
N ILE A 201 19.81 -8.73 -7.17
CA ILE A 201 19.34 -8.91 -8.56
C ILE A 201 19.87 -10.21 -9.19
N PRO A 202 21.19 -10.51 -9.18
CA PRO A 202 21.70 -11.76 -9.77
C PRO A 202 21.07 -13.01 -9.14
N THR A 203 20.97 -13.06 -7.81
CA THR A 203 20.37 -14.18 -7.08
C THR A 203 18.88 -14.33 -7.38
N ALA A 204 18.15 -13.22 -7.52
CA ALA A 204 16.73 -13.26 -7.88
C ALA A 204 16.49 -13.81 -9.29
N ILE A 205 17.33 -13.39 -10.25
CA ILE A 205 17.28 -13.88 -11.64
C ILE A 205 17.63 -15.36 -11.67
N GLU A 206 18.73 -15.77 -11.05
CA GLU A 206 19.15 -17.16 -10.95
C GLU A 206 18.03 -18.05 -10.41
N LYS A 207 17.44 -17.64 -9.28
CA LYS A 207 16.30 -18.34 -8.67
C LYS A 207 15.12 -18.45 -9.64
N ARG A 208 14.75 -17.37 -10.33
CA ARG A 208 13.64 -17.35 -11.29
C ARG A 208 13.90 -18.30 -12.46
N ILE A 209 15.08 -18.23 -13.08
CA ILE A 209 15.41 -19.06 -14.25
C ILE A 209 15.51 -20.53 -13.88
N ARG A 210 16.06 -20.84 -12.69
CA ARG A 210 16.02 -22.18 -12.14
C ARG A 210 14.60 -22.68 -11.94
N GLU A 211 13.72 -21.91 -11.29
CA GLU A 211 12.32 -22.32 -11.05
C GLU A 211 11.54 -22.57 -12.35
N LEU A 212 11.84 -21.82 -13.40
CA LEU A 212 11.24 -21.97 -14.72
C LEU A 212 11.85 -23.10 -15.57
N SER A 213 13.00 -23.65 -15.18
CA SER A 213 13.73 -24.66 -15.95
C SER A 213 13.54 -26.05 -15.34
N SER A 214 13.12 -27.05 -16.12
CA SER A 214 12.94 -28.41 -15.59
C SER A 214 14.22 -29.12 -15.15
N ASN A 215 15.36 -28.73 -15.71
CA ASN A 215 16.65 -29.35 -15.44
C ASN A 215 17.81 -28.43 -15.82
N GLU A 216 19.03 -28.87 -15.49
CA GLU A 216 20.27 -28.13 -15.74
C GLU A 216 20.49 -27.81 -17.23
N ARG A 217 20.18 -28.74 -18.13
CA ARG A 217 20.35 -28.52 -19.57
C ARG A 217 19.45 -27.38 -20.07
N VAL A 218 18.20 -27.36 -19.62
CA VAL A 218 17.25 -26.28 -19.95
C VAL A 218 17.74 -24.95 -19.38
N PHE A 219 18.20 -24.94 -18.14
CA PHE A 219 18.75 -23.75 -17.50
C PHE A 219 19.95 -23.19 -18.27
N SER A 220 20.94 -24.04 -18.56
CA SER A 220 22.17 -23.66 -19.27
C SER A 220 21.89 -23.13 -20.67
N THR A 221 20.86 -23.65 -21.33
CA THR A 221 20.40 -23.14 -22.63
C THR A 221 19.74 -21.76 -22.51
N ALA A 222 18.98 -21.53 -21.43
CA ALA A 222 18.27 -20.27 -21.20
C ALA A 222 19.16 -19.15 -20.63
N ALA A 223 20.24 -19.49 -19.93
CA ALA A 223 21.08 -18.55 -19.17
C ALA A 223 21.79 -17.44 -19.98
N PRO A 224 22.30 -17.67 -21.22
CA PRO A 224 23.11 -16.69 -21.95
C PRO A 224 22.52 -15.27 -22.07
N PRO A 225 21.25 -15.06 -22.47
CA PRO A 225 20.68 -13.71 -22.55
C PRO A 225 20.61 -13.01 -21.18
N TYR A 226 20.34 -13.74 -20.10
CA TYR A 226 20.30 -13.18 -18.75
C TYR A 226 21.70 -12.79 -18.26
N ASN A 227 22.70 -13.62 -18.53
CA ASN A 227 24.11 -13.33 -18.22
C ASN A 227 24.64 -12.14 -19.03
N ALA A 228 24.29 -12.03 -20.31
CA ALA A 228 24.65 -10.88 -21.13
C ALA A 228 24.05 -9.57 -20.58
N ALA A 229 22.77 -9.60 -20.19
CA ALA A 229 22.10 -8.45 -19.58
C ALA A 229 22.67 -8.07 -18.20
N LEU A 230 23.06 -9.07 -17.38
CA LEU A 230 23.75 -8.85 -16.10
C LEU A 230 25.11 -8.17 -16.32
N LYS A 231 25.90 -8.68 -17.27
CA LYS A 231 27.21 -8.10 -17.63
C LYS A 231 27.07 -6.68 -18.17
N LYS A 232 26.09 -6.42 -19.06
CA LYS A 232 25.75 -5.08 -19.55
C LYS A 232 25.37 -4.11 -18.42
N SER A 233 24.81 -4.64 -17.33
CA SER A 233 24.45 -3.89 -16.12
C SER A 233 25.58 -3.79 -15.08
N GLY A 234 26.78 -4.27 -15.41
CA GLY A 234 27.99 -4.20 -14.59
C GLY A 234 28.08 -5.25 -13.48
N TYR A 235 27.30 -6.33 -13.52
CA TYR A 235 27.46 -7.45 -12.60
C TYR A 235 28.52 -8.43 -13.12
N GLU A 236 29.45 -8.81 -12.25
CA GLU A 236 30.53 -9.76 -12.58
C GLU A 236 30.08 -11.23 -12.47
N ARG A 237 29.12 -11.48 -11.57
CA ARG A 237 28.57 -12.82 -11.34
C ARG A 237 27.69 -13.27 -12.51
N THR A 238 27.90 -14.50 -12.94
CA THR A 238 26.98 -15.25 -13.81
C THR A 238 26.01 -16.10 -12.97
N ILE A 239 24.83 -16.39 -13.52
CA ILE A 239 23.89 -17.31 -12.89
C ILE A 239 24.38 -18.75 -13.05
N SER A 240 24.21 -19.55 -12.00
CA SER A 240 24.57 -20.97 -12.00
C SER A 240 23.35 -21.84 -11.70
N TYR A 241 23.30 -23.02 -12.29
CA TYR A 241 22.31 -24.02 -11.89
C TYR A 241 22.71 -24.59 -10.53
N ASP A 242 21.73 -24.68 -9.66
CA ASP A 242 21.81 -25.39 -8.39
C ASP A 242 20.56 -26.26 -8.37
N ASP A 243 20.72 -27.57 -8.16
CA ASP A 243 19.59 -28.49 -8.02
C ASP A 243 18.73 -28.18 -6.78
N GLY A 244 19.17 -27.20 -6.00
CA GLY A 244 18.48 -26.64 -4.86
C GLY A 244 18.56 -27.54 -3.64
N GLY A 245 19.36 -28.62 -3.70
CA GLY A 245 19.38 -29.72 -2.77
C GLY A 245 17.97 -30.23 -2.52
N ALA A 246 17.55 -31.31 -3.19
CA ALA A 246 16.28 -31.97 -2.92
C ALA A 246 16.03 -31.98 -1.39
N PRO A 247 14.90 -31.46 -0.88
CA PRO A 247 14.67 -31.43 0.55
C PRO A 247 14.47 -32.88 1.01
N THR A 248 15.56 -33.58 1.33
CA THR A 248 15.57 -34.96 1.85
C THR A 248 15.01 -35.05 3.27
N THR A 249 14.41 -33.98 3.77
CA THR A 249 13.48 -33.99 4.89
C THR A 249 12.80 -32.61 4.95
N PRO A 250 11.49 -32.52 5.23
CA PRO A 250 10.88 -31.23 5.55
C PRO A 250 11.55 -30.71 6.83
N LYS A 251 12.52 -29.80 6.70
CA LYS A 251 13.12 -29.12 7.85
C LYS A 251 11.98 -28.48 8.62
N LYS A 252 11.66 -29.04 9.80
CA LYS A 252 10.66 -28.48 10.73
C LYS A 252 10.97 -27.00 10.87
N LYS A 253 10.13 -26.13 10.30
CA LYS A 253 10.27 -24.69 10.46
C LYS A 253 10.27 -24.43 11.96
N ARG A 254 11.43 -24.06 12.52
CA ARG A 254 11.52 -23.64 13.92
C ARG A 254 10.44 -22.57 14.11
N LYS A 255 9.52 -22.80 15.05
CA LYS A 255 8.50 -21.83 15.44
C LYS A 255 9.19 -20.66 16.13
N ASN A 256 9.82 -19.79 15.34
CA ASN A 256 10.36 -18.54 15.84
C ASN A 256 9.18 -17.66 16.21
N ARG A 257 9.15 -17.22 17.47
CA ARG A 257 8.19 -16.22 17.93
C ARG A 257 8.28 -15.00 17.03
N GLN A 258 7.19 -14.68 16.34
CA GLN A 258 7.13 -13.48 15.51
C GLN A 258 7.21 -12.27 16.43
N ARG A 259 8.28 -11.47 16.24
CA ARG A 259 8.42 -10.19 16.92
C ARG A 259 7.70 -9.14 16.09
N LYS A 260 7.01 -8.20 16.76
CA LYS A 260 6.47 -7.02 16.09
C LYS A 260 7.66 -6.11 15.72
N ILE A 261 8.01 -6.09 14.45
CA ILE A 261 9.12 -5.28 13.92
C ILE A 261 8.56 -3.95 13.41
N THR A 262 9.20 -2.86 13.81
CA THR A 262 9.02 -1.53 13.21
C THR A 262 10.21 -1.26 12.31
N TRP A 263 9.93 -0.98 11.04
CA TRP A 263 10.95 -0.66 10.05
C TRP A 263 11.13 0.85 9.93
N PHE A 264 12.37 1.30 10.10
CA PHE A 264 12.81 2.61 9.63
C PHE A 264 13.26 2.44 8.17
N ASN A 265 12.58 3.12 7.25
CA ASN A 265 12.78 2.96 5.82
C ASN A 265 13.07 4.31 5.14
N PRO A 266 14.22 4.96 5.45
CA PRO A 266 14.58 6.23 4.82
C PRO A 266 14.85 6.07 3.31
N PRO A 267 14.73 7.15 2.53
CA PRO A 267 15.16 7.16 1.14
C PRO A 267 16.67 6.92 1.05
N PHE A 268 17.09 6.06 0.13
CA PHE A 268 18.50 5.84 -0.18
C PHE A 268 19.03 6.88 -1.17
N SER A 269 20.24 7.37 -0.92
CA SER A 269 21.02 8.09 -1.92
C SER A 269 22.51 7.83 -1.73
N ARG A 270 23.20 7.53 -2.83
CA ARG A 270 24.68 7.40 -2.89
C ARG A 270 25.40 8.70 -2.54
N ASN A 271 24.73 9.85 -2.65
CA ASN A 271 25.30 11.15 -2.32
C ASN A 271 25.29 11.43 -0.81
N VAL A 272 24.63 10.58 -0.02
CA VAL A 272 24.61 10.73 1.44
C VAL A 272 25.80 9.97 2.02
N GLU A 273 26.83 10.72 2.42
CA GLU A 273 28.02 10.16 3.08
C GLU A 273 27.72 9.61 4.48
N THR A 274 26.75 10.23 5.17
CA THR A 274 26.37 9.82 6.51
C THR A 274 25.72 8.43 6.46
N ASN A 275 26.25 7.48 7.24
CA ASN A 275 25.59 6.19 7.43
C ASN A 275 24.34 6.36 8.31
N VAL A 276 23.23 6.77 7.69
CA VAL A 276 21.95 7.08 8.35
C VAL A 276 21.44 5.90 9.16
N GLY A 277 21.53 4.67 8.63
CA GLY A 277 21.12 3.47 9.35
C GLY A 277 21.91 3.23 10.63
N SER A 278 23.23 3.42 10.58
CA SER A 278 24.09 3.33 11.77
C SER A 278 23.77 4.41 12.80
N GLN A 279 23.61 5.66 12.36
CA GLN A 279 23.24 6.78 13.23
C GLN A 279 21.88 6.54 13.89
N PHE A 280 20.90 6.06 13.13
CA PHE A 280 19.59 5.70 13.66
C PHE A 280 19.71 4.63 14.75
N LEU A 281 20.46 3.55 14.53
CA LEU A 281 20.65 2.51 15.53
C LEU A 281 21.38 3.01 16.79
N LYS A 282 22.35 3.93 16.64
CA LYS A 282 23.01 4.61 17.77
C LYS A 282 22.02 5.45 18.58
N LEU A 283 21.10 6.16 17.92
CA LEU A 283 20.03 6.91 18.60
C LEU A 283 19.10 5.98 19.39
N ILE A 284 18.77 4.81 18.83
CA ILE A 284 17.96 3.81 19.55
C ILE A 284 18.66 3.37 20.84
N ASP A 285 19.96 3.09 20.81
CA ASP A 285 20.67 2.69 22.03
C ASP A 285 20.85 3.84 23.02
N ARG A 286 21.08 5.06 22.53
CA ARG A 286 21.23 6.26 23.37
C ARG A 286 19.94 6.65 24.08
N HIS A 287 18.81 6.66 23.38
CA HIS A 287 17.54 7.15 23.93
C HIS A 287 16.68 6.05 24.55
N PHE A 288 16.96 4.79 24.24
CA PHE A 288 16.33 3.63 24.87
C PHE A 288 17.38 2.69 25.46
N PRO A 289 18.11 3.13 26.52
CA PRO A 289 19.02 2.28 27.27
C PRO A 289 18.24 1.25 28.13
N ARG A 290 18.93 0.40 28.88
CA ARG A 290 18.31 -0.74 29.60
C ARG A 290 17.28 -0.30 30.64
N GLU A 291 17.48 0.88 31.20
CA GLU A 291 16.68 1.52 32.24
C GLU A 291 15.41 2.17 31.67
N SER A 292 15.37 2.39 30.35
CA SER A 292 14.21 3.02 29.70
C SER A 292 12.99 2.11 29.76
N LYS A 293 11.88 2.65 30.27
CA LYS A 293 10.56 2.00 30.27
C LYS A 293 10.12 1.58 28.86
N LEU A 294 10.61 2.25 27.82
CA LEU A 294 10.28 2.00 26.43
C LEU A 294 11.22 1.00 25.73
N ARG A 295 12.30 0.54 26.37
CA ARG A 295 13.26 -0.42 25.79
C ARG A 295 12.60 -1.71 25.32
N LYS A 296 11.57 -2.20 26.03
CA LYS A 296 10.82 -3.40 25.66
C LYS A 296 10.18 -3.29 24.26
N ILE A 297 9.87 -2.06 23.83
CA ILE A 297 9.23 -1.75 22.55
C ILE A 297 10.27 -1.29 21.53
N PHE A 298 11.18 -0.38 21.91
CA PHE A 298 12.18 0.21 21.03
C PHE A 298 13.58 -0.30 21.38
N ASN A 299 14.06 -1.28 20.62
CA ASN A 299 15.39 -1.85 20.75
C ASN A 299 15.87 -2.42 19.40
N ARG A 300 17.15 -2.82 19.29
CA ARG A 300 17.72 -3.39 18.06
C ARG A 300 17.05 -4.69 17.57
N ASN A 301 16.29 -5.38 18.40
CA ASN A 301 15.53 -6.57 18.00
C ASN A 301 14.17 -6.24 17.40
N THR A 302 13.60 -5.09 17.73
CA THR A 302 12.27 -4.63 17.27
C THR A 302 12.34 -3.50 16.24
N MET A 303 13.39 -2.69 16.24
CA MET A 303 13.64 -1.63 15.25
C MET A 303 14.65 -2.12 14.22
N LYS A 304 14.25 -2.15 12.95
CA LYS A 304 15.11 -2.57 11.84
C LYS A 304 15.22 -1.45 10.81
N VAL A 305 16.33 -1.42 10.09
CA VAL A 305 16.58 -0.43 9.04
C VAL A 305 16.49 -1.14 7.69
N SER A 306 15.73 -0.55 6.78
CA SER A 306 15.78 -0.81 5.35
C SER A 306 15.94 0.52 4.63
N TYR A 307 16.12 0.52 3.33
CA TYR A 307 16.04 1.74 2.54
C TYR A 307 15.00 1.63 1.44
N SER A 308 14.30 2.72 1.18
CA SER A 308 13.43 2.85 0.02
C SER A 308 14.19 3.47 -1.15
N CYS A 309 13.74 3.18 -2.37
CA CYS A 309 14.15 3.96 -3.52
C CYS A 309 13.60 5.40 -3.39
N MET A 310 14.31 6.37 -3.98
CA MET A 310 13.77 7.72 -4.16
C MET A 310 12.77 7.74 -5.32
N LYS A 311 11.88 8.74 -5.33
CA LYS A 311 11.04 9.01 -6.50
C LYS A 311 11.93 9.29 -7.71
N ASN A 312 11.46 8.91 -8.90
CA ASN A 312 12.15 9.28 -10.13
C ASN A 312 12.18 10.82 -10.27
N MET A 313 13.19 11.33 -10.98
CA MET A 313 13.40 12.78 -11.10
C MET A 313 12.23 13.47 -11.80
N ASP A 314 11.62 12.80 -12.78
CA ASP A 314 10.43 13.27 -13.49
C ASP A 314 9.27 13.59 -12.53
N SER A 315 8.97 12.70 -11.59
CA SER A 315 7.93 12.90 -10.56
C SER A 315 8.26 14.08 -9.64
N ILE A 316 9.54 14.25 -9.29
CA ILE A 316 9.99 15.39 -8.47
C ILE A 316 9.77 16.70 -9.24
N ILE A 317 10.19 16.77 -10.50
CA ILE A 317 10.02 17.94 -11.36
C ILE A 317 8.53 18.28 -11.54
N LYS A 318 7.70 17.29 -11.89
CA LYS A 318 6.25 17.47 -12.03
C LYS A 318 5.60 18.01 -10.76
N SER A 319 5.96 17.46 -9.60
CA SER A 319 5.44 17.90 -8.29
C SER A 319 5.88 19.34 -7.96
N HIS A 320 7.13 19.67 -8.26
CA HIS A 320 7.68 21.01 -8.05
C HIS A 320 6.99 22.05 -8.93
N ASN A 321 6.83 21.76 -10.23
CA ASN A 321 6.16 22.63 -11.18
C ASN A 321 4.70 22.86 -10.78
N ALA A 322 3.98 21.80 -10.41
CA ALA A 322 2.61 21.92 -9.92
C ALA A 322 2.49 22.82 -8.67
N ARG A 323 3.51 22.81 -7.78
CA ARG A 323 3.54 23.68 -6.59
C ARG A 323 3.79 25.14 -6.97
N ILE A 324 4.75 25.43 -7.86
CA ILE A 324 5.01 26.82 -8.33
C ILE A 324 3.72 27.41 -8.93
N MET A 325 3.03 26.64 -9.77
CA MET A 325 1.77 27.08 -10.40
C MET A 325 0.67 27.39 -9.37
N ARG A 326 0.68 26.73 -8.20
CA ARG A 326 -0.28 27.01 -7.11
C ARG A 326 0.13 28.23 -6.27
N GLN A 327 1.43 28.43 -6.04
CA GLN A 327 1.93 29.53 -5.21
C GLN A 327 1.73 30.90 -5.87
N ASN A 328 1.78 30.96 -7.21
CA ASN A 328 1.48 32.19 -7.96
C ASN A 328 0.04 32.71 -7.77
N ASN A 329 -0.86 31.92 -7.15
CA ASN A 329 -2.25 32.29 -6.89
C ASN A 329 -2.54 32.70 -5.43
N THR A 330 -1.54 32.79 -4.54
CA THR A 330 -1.80 33.10 -3.11
C THR A 330 -0.97 34.27 -2.61
N THR A 331 -1.55 35.46 -2.59
CA THR A 331 -0.96 36.68 -2.03
C THR A 331 -0.91 36.58 -0.50
N THR A 332 0.28 36.78 0.06
CA THR A 332 0.59 36.70 1.50
C THR A 332 0.02 37.89 2.27
N ASN A 333 -1.02 37.65 3.08
CA ASN A 333 -1.44 38.58 4.14
C ASN A 333 -0.66 38.25 5.43
N ALA A 334 0.07 39.23 5.97
CA ALA A 334 0.78 39.11 7.24
C ALA A 334 -0.21 38.81 8.39
N THR A 335 -0.08 37.65 9.03
CA THR A 335 -0.94 37.21 10.12
C THR A 335 -0.58 37.89 11.44
N LYS A 336 -1.59 38.48 12.11
CA LYS A 336 -1.42 39.09 13.45
C LYS A 336 -1.23 38.00 14.51
N SER A 337 -0.27 38.18 15.44
CA SER A 337 0.04 37.22 16.53
C SER A 337 -0.89 37.31 17.75
N CYS A 338 -1.57 38.45 17.94
CA CYS A 338 -2.53 38.66 19.03
C CYS A 338 -3.57 39.72 18.67
N ASN A 339 -4.79 39.55 19.19
CA ASN A 339 -5.91 40.50 19.07
C ASN A 339 -6.57 40.79 20.44
N CYS A 340 -5.84 40.69 21.55
CA CYS A 340 -6.34 41.13 22.86
C CYS A 340 -6.37 42.65 22.96
N ARG A 341 -7.35 43.20 23.68
CA ARG A 341 -7.47 44.64 23.95
C ARG A 341 -6.34 45.13 24.85
N ASP A 342 -6.03 44.34 25.89
CA ASP A 342 -4.82 44.49 26.69
C ASP A 342 -3.85 43.36 26.36
N LYS A 343 -2.63 43.71 25.94
CA LYS A 343 -1.57 42.75 25.62
C LYS A 343 -0.89 42.21 26.88
N GLY A 344 -0.86 42.98 27.97
CA GLY A 344 -0.27 42.58 29.25
C GLY A 344 -1.05 41.44 29.94
N ALA A 345 -2.37 41.46 29.84
CA ALA A 345 -3.25 40.38 30.32
C ALA A 345 -3.33 39.16 29.39
N CYS A 346 -2.51 39.06 28.34
CA CYS A 346 -2.54 37.93 27.42
C CYS A 346 -1.96 36.67 28.10
N PRO A 347 -2.69 35.54 28.12
CA PRO A 347 -2.23 34.33 28.80
C PRO A 347 -0.96 33.73 28.19
N LEU A 348 -0.66 34.05 26.92
CA LEU A 348 0.58 33.70 26.22
C LEU A 348 1.39 34.94 25.83
N ARG A 349 1.41 35.98 26.67
CA ARG A 349 2.33 37.15 26.53
C ARG A 349 2.34 37.81 25.13
N GLY A 350 1.20 37.83 24.45
CA GLY A 350 1.08 38.40 23.10
C GLY A 350 1.02 37.40 21.95
N GLU A 351 0.90 36.09 22.22
CA GLU A 351 0.85 35.03 21.20
C GLU A 351 -0.44 34.20 21.25
N CYS A 352 -1.54 34.77 21.74
CA CYS A 352 -2.80 34.01 21.91
C CYS A 352 -3.45 33.57 20.60
N LEU A 353 -3.05 34.12 19.44
CA LEU A 353 -3.52 33.66 18.14
C LEU A 353 -2.67 32.53 17.55
N ALA A 354 -1.63 32.07 18.26
CA ALA A 354 -0.88 30.89 17.87
C ALA A 354 -1.85 29.71 17.71
N ASP A 355 -1.83 29.10 16.55
CA ASP A 355 -2.65 27.96 16.18
C ASP A 355 -1.79 26.70 16.10
N SER A 356 -2.45 25.55 16.16
CA SER A 356 -1.77 24.25 16.01
C SER A 356 -0.65 24.04 17.03
N ILE A 357 -0.88 24.38 18.31
CA ILE A 357 0.13 24.30 19.37
C ILE A 357 -0.15 23.21 20.40
N VAL A 358 0.93 22.69 20.97
CA VAL A 358 0.96 21.98 22.25
C VAL A 358 1.40 22.96 23.32
N TYR A 359 0.62 23.09 24.39
CA TYR A 359 0.87 24.01 25.51
C TYR A 359 0.96 23.26 26.83
N GLU A 360 1.64 23.89 27.79
CA GLU A 360 1.67 23.50 29.20
C GLU A 360 0.91 24.54 30.03
N ALA A 361 0.13 24.07 30.99
CA ALA A 361 -0.49 24.86 32.03
C ALA A 361 0.10 24.45 33.39
N THR A 362 0.81 25.35 34.03
CA THR A 362 1.42 25.14 35.36
C THR A 362 0.53 25.80 36.41
N VAL A 363 0.12 25.02 37.41
CA VAL A 363 -0.76 25.43 38.51
C VAL A 363 0.01 25.34 39.82
N PRO A 364 0.66 26.42 40.26
CA PRO A 364 1.22 26.48 41.60
C PRO A 364 0.11 26.69 42.64
N SER A 365 0.17 25.94 43.75
CA SER A 365 -0.72 26.10 44.90
C SER A 365 0.06 25.84 46.19
N GLY A 366 0.53 26.91 46.83
CA GLY A 366 1.44 26.84 47.98
C GLY A 366 2.79 26.21 47.58
N SER A 367 3.18 25.12 48.26
CA SER A 367 4.43 24.40 48.00
C SER A 367 4.34 23.33 46.90
N ASP A 368 3.13 22.97 46.43
CA ASP A 368 2.96 22.00 45.35
C ASP A 368 2.72 22.72 44.01
N SER A 369 3.31 22.19 42.95
CA SER A 369 3.19 22.72 41.59
C SER A 369 2.94 21.56 40.64
N ARG A 370 1.79 21.62 39.97
CA ARG A 370 1.29 20.59 39.05
C ARG A 370 1.26 21.15 37.64
N SER A 371 1.59 20.33 36.65
CA SER A 371 1.51 20.74 35.24
C SER A 371 0.52 19.89 34.45
N TYR A 372 -0.08 20.49 33.43
CA TYR A 372 -0.98 19.85 32.48
C TYR A 372 -0.54 20.18 31.06
N VAL A 373 -0.41 19.16 30.23
CA VAL A 373 -0.13 19.30 28.80
C VAL A 373 -1.43 19.15 28.02
N GLY A 374 -1.66 20.05 27.08
CA GLY A 374 -2.78 19.93 26.14
C GLY A 374 -2.45 20.48 24.76
N LEU A 375 -3.31 20.19 23.78
CA LEU A 375 -3.19 20.71 22.42
C LEU A 375 -4.35 21.61 21.99
N THR A 376 -4.16 22.36 20.91
CA THR A 376 -5.21 23.04 20.14
C THR A 376 -4.89 23.07 18.65
N GLY A 377 -5.83 22.62 17.80
CA GLY A 377 -5.70 22.71 16.34
C GLY A 377 -6.19 24.04 15.74
N GLY A 378 -6.79 24.91 16.55
CA GLY A 378 -7.09 26.30 16.20
C GLY A 378 -6.35 27.25 17.14
N ASP A 379 -6.68 28.54 17.10
CA ASP A 379 -6.01 29.55 17.93
C ASP A 379 -6.12 29.24 19.45
N PHE A 380 -5.06 29.54 20.19
CA PHE A 380 -5.01 29.29 21.62
C PHE A 380 -6.05 30.10 22.40
N LYS A 381 -6.40 31.31 21.97
CA LYS A 381 -7.38 32.16 22.65
C LYS A 381 -8.75 31.48 22.74
N SER A 382 -9.18 30.83 21.67
CA SER A 382 -10.39 29.99 21.65
C SER A 382 -10.28 28.83 22.63
N ARG A 383 -9.13 28.16 22.70
CA ARG A 383 -8.89 27.07 23.67
C ARG A 383 -8.89 27.57 25.12
N TYR A 384 -8.25 28.70 25.39
CA TYR A 384 -8.20 29.34 26.70
C TYR A 384 -9.61 29.76 27.19
N ARG A 385 -10.47 30.26 26.30
CA ARG A 385 -11.89 30.54 26.61
C ARG A 385 -12.65 29.28 27.06
N ASN A 386 -12.37 28.13 26.45
CA ASN A 386 -12.99 26.87 26.86
C ASN A 386 -12.49 26.41 28.24
N HIS A 387 -11.20 26.54 28.52
CA HIS A 387 -10.64 26.28 29.86
C HIS A 387 -11.24 27.20 30.92
N THR A 388 -11.26 28.51 30.70
CA THR A 388 -11.84 29.46 31.65
C THR A 388 -13.34 29.23 31.88
N LYS A 389 -14.09 28.84 30.84
CA LYS A 389 -15.48 28.40 30.97
C LYS A 389 -15.60 27.18 31.90
N SER A 390 -14.74 26.18 31.74
CA SER A 390 -14.80 24.96 32.55
C SER A 390 -14.39 25.19 34.01
N PHE A 391 -13.56 26.19 34.28
CA PHE A 391 -13.17 26.59 35.64
C PHE A 391 -14.26 27.37 36.37
N ARG A 392 -15.16 28.07 35.65
CA ARG A 392 -16.26 28.85 36.24
C ARG A 392 -17.51 28.02 36.48
N ASN A 393 -17.84 27.13 35.55
CA ASN A 393 -19.10 26.39 35.55
C ASN A 393 -18.92 24.94 36.00
N LYS A 394 -19.47 24.58 37.17
CA LYS A 394 -19.31 23.25 37.79
C LYS A 394 -19.73 22.08 36.87
N LYS A 395 -20.71 22.31 35.98
CA LYS A 395 -21.15 21.32 34.96
C LYS A 395 -19.99 20.77 34.10
N TYR A 396 -18.94 21.56 33.90
CA TYR A 396 -17.80 21.22 33.04
C TYR A 396 -16.55 20.81 33.83
N GLU A 397 -16.67 20.56 35.14
CA GLU A 397 -15.56 20.17 36.01
C GLU A 397 -14.75 18.99 35.44
N LYS A 398 -15.42 18.02 34.81
CA LYS A 398 -14.80 16.80 34.30
C LYS A 398 -14.30 16.87 32.84
N GLU A 399 -14.35 18.05 32.21
CA GLU A 399 -14.02 18.22 30.78
C GLU A 399 -12.54 17.96 30.46
N THR A 400 -11.63 18.31 31.38
CA THR A 400 -10.19 18.02 31.28
C THR A 400 -9.64 17.61 32.65
N GLU A 401 -8.46 17.00 32.71
CA GLU A 401 -7.81 16.77 34.00
C GLU A 401 -7.40 18.09 34.67
N LEU A 402 -7.07 19.13 33.89
CA LEU A 402 -6.83 20.49 34.41
C LEU A 402 -8.06 21.07 35.13
N SER A 403 -9.25 20.97 34.55
CA SER A 403 -10.47 21.45 35.19
C SER A 403 -10.79 20.67 36.46
N LYS A 404 -10.62 19.34 36.46
CA LYS A 404 -10.80 18.50 37.67
C LYS A 404 -9.86 18.93 38.79
N HIS A 405 -8.59 19.21 38.45
CA HIS A 405 -7.60 19.64 39.43
C HIS A 405 -7.97 21.00 40.05
N ILE A 406 -8.40 21.96 39.23
CA ILE A 406 -8.82 23.29 39.71
C ILE A 406 -10.05 23.22 40.62
N TRP A 407 -11.07 22.43 40.26
CA TRP A 407 -12.24 22.26 41.14
C TRP A 407 -11.88 21.56 42.45
N ALA A 408 -10.92 20.63 42.44
CA ALA A 408 -10.39 20.02 43.66
C ALA A 408 -9.60 20.99 44.56
N LEU A 409 -8.97 22.02 43.99
CA LEU A 409 -8.33 23.09 44.77
C LEU A 409 -9.40 24.03 45.37
N LYS A 410 -10.43 24.38 44.59
CA LYS A 410 -11.56 25.20 45.04
C LYS A 410 -12.34 24.55 46.18
N SER A 411 -12.62 23.24 46.09
CA SER A 411 -13.31 22.53 47.16
C SER A 411 -12.52 22.46 48.46
N LYS A 412 -11.20 22.60 48.39
CA LYS A 412 -10.28 22.68 49.54
C LYS A 412 -10.01 24.11 50.01
N GLY A 413 -10.64 25.12 49.40
CA GLY A 413 -10.42 26.54 49.72
C GLY A 413 -9.00 27.03 49.46
N ARG A 414 -8.28 26.44 48.50
CA ARG A 414 -6.90 26.86 48.16
C ARG A 414 -6.88 27.81 46.97
N ASP A 415 -6.12 28.89 47.12
CA ASP A 415 -5.80 29.78 46.03
C ASP A 415 -4.85 29.11 45.02
N TYR A 416 -5.00 29.52 43.76
CA TYR A 416 -4.22 29.01 42.65
C TYR A 416 -4.04 30.08 41.58
N THR A 417 -2.91 30.01 40.87
CA THR A 417 -2.68 30.73 39.62
C THR A 417 -2.44 29.73 38.49
N ILE A 418 -2.51 30.18 37.23
CA ILE A 418 -2.21 29.32 36.08
C ILE A 418 -1.29 30.07 35.13
N GLU A 419 -0.12 29.50 34.90
CA GLU A 419 0.83 29.97 33.91
C GLU A 419 0.74 29.11 32.66
N TRP A 420 0.70 29.74 31.49
CA TRP A 420 0.57 29.05 30.21
C TRP A 420 1.82 29.27 29.38
N ASN A 421 2.37 28.19 28.83
CA ASN A 421 3.54 28.21 27.97
C ASN A 421 3.30 27.37 26.71
N ILE A 422 3.84 27.81 25.58
CA ILE A 422 3.87 27.02 24.36
C ILE A 422 5.04 26.04 24.47
N LEU A 423 4.76 24.74 24.35
CA LEU A 423 5.80 23.71 24.30
C LEU A 423 6.28 23.49 22.86
N LYS A 424 5.33 23.40 21.92
CA LYS A 424 5.61 23.23 20.49
C LYS A 424 4.50 23.83 19.64
N GLN A 425 4.88 24.34 18.47
CA GLN A 425 3.97 24.65 17.38
C GLN A 425 4.17 23.62 16.27
N SER A 426 3.08 23.06 15.75
CA SER A 426 3.11 21.93 14.82
C SER A 426 2.39 22.29 13.53
N ASP A 427 2.96 21.89 12.39
CA ASP A 427 2.29 22.02 11.10
C ASP A 427 1.14 21.01 11.01
N THR A 428 -0.11 21.49 10.96
CA THR A 428 -1.28 20.62 10.73
C THR A 428 -1.40 20.12 9.28
N HIS A 429 -0.46 20.53 8.41
CA HIS A 429 -0.57 20.42 6.96
C HIS A 429 -0.08 19.09 6.36
N GLN A 430 0.63 18.25 7.10
CA GLN A 430 1.05 16.93 6.59
C GLN A 430 0.19 15.81 7.17
N ARG A 431 -0.94 15.55 6.50
CA ARG A 431 -1.88 14.45 6.82
C ARG A 431 -1.75 13.23 5.90
N GLU A 432 -0.82 13.25 4.95
CA GLU A 432 -0.61 12.13 4.01
C GLU A 432 -0.21 10.82 4.72
N SER A 433 0.37 10.90 5.93
CA SER A 433 0.83 9.72 6.68
C SER A 433 -0.23 9.04 7.56
N GLY A 434 -1.50 9.50 7.52
CA GLY A 434 -2.56 8.96 8.39
C GLY A 434 -2.38 9.25 9.89
N SER A 435 -1.41 10.09 10.25
CA SER A 435 -1.09 10.48 11.62
C SER A 435 -1.15 12.00 11.79
N CYS A 436 -1.55 12.48 12.97
CA CYS A 436 -1.64 13.91 13.27
C CYS A 436 -0.43 14.32 14.12
N ASN A 437 0.49 15.10 13.54
CA ASN A 437 1.72 15.55 14.21
C ASN A 437 1.42 16.25 15.53
N LEU A 438 0.45 17.17 15.55
CA LEU A 438 0.00 17.85 16.76
C LEU A 438 -0.42 16.88 17.88
N CYS A 439 -1.18 15.84 17.55
CA CYS A 439 -1.57 14.81 18.53
C CYS A 439 -0.36 13.95 18.97
N MET A 440 0.59 13.68 18.07
CA MET A 440 1.78 12.90 18.40
C MET A 440 2.73 13.68 19.32
N GLU A 441 2.86 14.99 19.10
CA GLU A 441 3.66 15.88 19.93
C GLU A 441 3.07 16.04 21.34
N GLU A 442 1.74 16.16 21.47
CA GLU A 442 1.07 16.15 22.78
C GLU A 442 1.37 14.85 23.53
N LYS A 443 1.22 13.70 22.87
CA LYS A 443 1.50 12.40 23.48
C LYS A 443 2.97 12.29 23.93
N LEU A 444 3.90 12.78 23.10
CA LEU A 444 5.31 12.81 23.45
C LEU A 444 5.58 13.71 24.66
N ALA A 445 5.00 14.91 24.68
CA ALA A 445 5.13 15.86 25.78
C ALA A 445 4.55 15.30 27.10
N ILE A 446 3.40 14.63 27.05
CA ILE A 446 2.84 13.91 28.22
C ILE A 446 3.78 12.79 28.68
N ILE A 447 4.34 11.99 27.77
CA ILE A 447 5.28 10.90 28.12
C ILE A 447 6.57 11.43 28.76
N GLN A 448 7.05 12.58 28.30
CA GLN A 448 8.28 13.22 28.79
C GLN A 448 8.07 14.06 30.06
N SER A 449 6.83 14.38 30.40
CA SER A 449 6.50 15.16 31.59
C SER A 449 6.90 14.42 32.89
N LYS A 450 7.31 15.18 33.91
CA LYS A 450 7.73 14.67 35.23
C LYS A 450 6.54 14.08 36.00
N ASP A 451 6.80 13.36 37.10
CA ASP A 451 5.76 12.74 37.97
C ASP A 451 4.69 13.70 38.54
N ARG A 452 4.86 15.02 38.33
CA ARG A 452 3.91 16.08 38.74
C ARG A 452 2.87 16.43 37.66
N CYS A 453 2.94 15.81 36.48
CA CYS A 453 1.96 16.01 35.42
C CYS A 453 0.64 15.32 35.76
N ILE A 454 -0.47 16.05 35.61
CA ILE A 454 -1.81 15.55 35.95
C ILE A 454 -2.53 14.81 34.82
N ASN A 455 -1.97 14.80 33.60
CA ASN A 455 -2.54 14.05 32.47
C ASN A 455 -2.62 12.55 32.80
N LYS A 456 -3.73 11.91 32.44
CA LYS A 456 -3.88 10.46 32.60
C LYS A 456 -3.22 9.70 31.48
N ARG A 457 -2.70 8.50 31.78
CA ARG A 457 -2.17 7.56 30.76
C ARG A 457 -3.21 7.21 29.68
N THR A 458 -4.50 7.21 30.02
CA THR A 458 -5.59 6.99 29.06
C THR A 458 -5.68 8.09 28.00
N GLU A 459 -5.18 9.31 28.26
CA GLU A 459 -5.14 10.39 27.26
C GLU A 459 -4.18 10.07 26.11
N LEU A 460 -3.14 9.25 26.34
CA LEU A 460 -2.24 8.76 25.29
C LEU A 460 -2.94 7.84 24.29
N LEU A 461 -4.02 7.18 24.71
CA LEU A 461 -4.83 6.26 23.90
C LEU A 461 -5.99 6.97 23.19
N SER A 462 -6.13 8.28 23.38
CA SER A 462 -7.20 9.03 22.75
C SER A 462 -7.05 9.05 21.22
N HIS A 463 -8.19 8.94 20.54
CA HIS A 463 -8.29 9.05 19.09
C HIS A 463 -7.99 10.48 18.65
N CYS A 464 -7.49 10.63 17.42
CA CYS A 464 -7.21 11.94 16.86
C CYS A 464 -8.49 12.78 16.80
N ARG A 465 -8.57 13.85 17.62
CA ARG A 465 -9.69 14.79 17.64
C ARG A 465 -9.82 15.62 16.36
N HIS A 466 -8.79 15.61 15.53
CA HIS A 466 -8.73 16.31 14.24
C HIS A 466 -9.06 15.39 13.04
N GLY A 467 -9.26 14.09 13.25
CA GLY A 467 -9.43 13.08 12.19
C GLY A 467 -10.73 13.17 11.38
N ASN A 468 -11.74 13.91 11.88
CA ASN A 468 -13.07 13.98 11.26
C ASN A 468 -13.40 15.30 10.56
N ARG A 469 -12.46 16.25 10.43
CA ARG A 469 -12.67 17.38 9.50
C ARG A 469 -12.52 16.83 8.08
N LYS A 470 -13.64 16.35 7.53
CA LYS A 470 -13.80 16.06 6.09
C LYS A 470 -13.13 17.18 5.31
N HIS A 471 -12.40 16.82 4.27
CA HIS A 471 -11.99 17.77 3.26
C HIS A 471 -13.18 18.66 2.89
N THR A 472 -13.21 19.91 3.35
CA THR A 472 -13.70 20.96 2.47
C THR A 472 -12.65 21.04 1.38
N ARG A 473 -12.76 20.13 0.39
CA ARG A 473 -12.27 20.44 -0.94
C ARG A 473 -12.90 21.79 -1.22
N LEU A 474 -12.07 22.82 -1.32
CA LEU A 474 -12.50 24.09 -1.87
C LEU A 474 -13.31 23.75 -3.12
N LYS A 475 -14.60 24.12 -3.13
CA LYS A 475 -15.42 24.00 -4.33
C LYS A 475 -14.64 24.72 -5.44
N PRO A 476 -14.38 24.09 -6.59
CA PRO A 476 -13.90 24.84 -7.74
C PRO A 476 -14.94 25.92 -8.03
N ARG A 477 -14.47 27.16 -8.17
CA ARG A 477 -15.23 28.19 -8.87
C ARG A 477 -15.12 27.93 -10.36
#